data_AF-A0A838RM65-F1
#
_entry.id   AF-A0A838RM65-F1
#
_cell.length_a   1.000
_cell.length_b   1.000
_cell.length_c   1.000
_cell.angle_alpha   90.00
_cell.angle_beta   90.00
_cell.angle_gamma   90.00
#
_symmetry.space_group_name_H-M   'P 1'
#
loop_
_entity.id
_entity.type
_entity.pdbx_description
1 polymer ?
#
loop_
_entity_poly.entity_id
_entity_poly.type
_entity_poly.pdbx_seq_one_letter_code
_entity_poly.pdbx_strand_id
1 'polypeptide(L)'
;RLFQTLHTYYQAPYAVLLNACHSLVAAQAIAPHVPLVIGMAEALGDDEALEFADAFYYALPSGSWTGAFEVGSLALPRSEQTLAQLLAWETLPPTPWVEQSPIEKEQATTVAPAWLEEQAQRRARHRLLFYLPIPLTILVVVVLGIMIWTWEVMEPITFVAGALLVVWGYVYFALTLREFSPHAFYDHLLARLYPL
;
A
#
# COMPACT_ATOMS: atom_id res chain seq x y z
N ARG A 1 7.78 28.67 1.37
CA ARG A 1 9.23 29.03 1.38
C ARG A 1 10.06 27.99 2.11
N LEU A 2 9.68 27.51 3.30
CA LEU A 2 10.39 26.46 4.04
C LEU A 2 10.55 25.12 3.25
N PHE A 3 9.51 24.70 2.54
CA PHE A 3 9.52 23.47 1.72
C PHE A 3 10.44 23.56 0.49
N GLN A 4 10.57 24.76 -0.10
CA GLN A 4 11.54 25.02 -1.17
C GLN A 4 12.97 25.05 -0.64
N THR A 5 13.18 25.52 0.59
CA THR A 5 14.50 25.50 1.23
C THR A 5 14.97 24.08 1.54
N LEU A 6 14.07 23.19 1.95
CA LEU A 6 14.40 21.78 2.20
C LEU A 6 14.76 21.04 0.90
N HIS A 7 14.04 21.28 -0.19
CA HIS A 7 14.35 20.66 -1.49
C HIS A 7 15.72 21.08 -2.06
N THR A 8 16.18 22.30 -1.78
CA THR A 8 17.49 22.79 -2.25
C THR A 8 18.64 22.37 -1.32
N TYR A 9 18.36 22.02 -0.06
CA TYR A 9 19.38 21.69 0.94
C TYR A 9 19.53 20.17 1.20
N TYR A 10 18.46 19.38 1.00
CA TYR A 10 18.47 17.93 1.06
C TYR A 10 18.41 17.35 -0.37
N GLN A 11 19.54 17.34 -1.07
CA GLN A 11 19.77 16.39 -2.16
C GLN A 11 20.06 15.00 -1.59
N ALA A 12 19.22 14.51 -0.66
CA ALA A 12 19.32 13.12 -0.26
C ALA A 12 18.94 12.28 -1.49
N PRO A 13 19.83 11.41 -1.99
CA PRO A 13 19.47 10.54 -3.10
C PRO A 13 18.24 9.73 -2.67
N TYR A 14 17.21 9.72 -3.51
CA TYR A 14 16.03 8.92 -3.27
C TYR A 14 16.36 7.46 -3.59
N ALA A 15 16.07 6.57 -2.64
CA ALA A 15 16.24 5.13 -2.79
C ALA A 15 14.87 4.47 -2.93
N VAL A 16 14.78 3.47 -3.81
CA VAL A 16 13.58 2.65 -3.96
C VAL A 16 13.83 1.28 -3.33
N LEU A 17 13.07 0.97 -2.28
CA LEU A 17 13.06 -0.36 -1.65
C LEU A 17 11.88 -1.16 -2.19
N LEU A 18 12.15 -2.25 -2.91
CA LEU A 18 11.12 -3.18 -3.35
C LEU A 18 10.85 -4.19 -2.24
N ASN A 19 9.81 -3.93 -1.44
CA ASN A 19 9.35 -4.82 -0.37
C ASN A 19 8.58 -6.03 -0.94
N ALA A 20 9.24 -6.81 -1.79
CA ALA A 20 8.70 -8.04 -2.35
C ALA A 20 9.81 -9.07 -2.53
N CYS A 21 9.52 -10.31 -2.16
CA CYS A 21 10.36 -11.47 -2.47
C CYS A 21 10.51 -11.62 -3.99
N HIS A 22 11.66 -12.08 -4.46
CA HIS A 22 11.97 -12.20 -5.90
C HIS A 22 11.85 -10.88 -6.70
N SER A 23 11.99 -9.73 -6.04
CA SER A 23 11.94 -8.42 -6.69
C SER A 23 13.20 -8.01 -7.45
N LEU A 24 14.26 -8.83 -7.44
CA LEU A 24 15.53 -8.50 -8.08
C LEU A 24 15.40 -8.15 -9.57
N VAL A 25 14.56 -8.88 -10.32
CA VAL A 25 14.34 -8.61 -11.76
C VAL A 25 13.70 -7.23 -11.96
N ALA A 26 12.73 -6.87 -11.11
CA ALA A 26 12.13 -5.54 -11.13
C ALA A 26 13.11 -4.46 -10.66
N ALA A 27 13.96 -4.76 -9.67
CA ALA A 27 15.00 -3.85 -9.19
C ALA A 27 15.99 -3.51 -10.30
N GLN A 28 16.42 -4.51 -11.07
CA GLN A 28 17.30 -4.34 -12.23
C GLN A 28 16.66 -3.49 -13.33
N ALA A 29 15.36 -3.64 -13.58
CA ALA A 29 14.65 -2.82 -14.54
C ALA A 29 14.53 -1.34 -14.11
N ILE A 30 14.48 -1.07 -12.80
CA ILE A 30 14.33 0.28 -12.24
C ILE A 30 15.69 0.97 -12.01
N ALA A 31 16.75 0.20 -11.72
CA ALA A 31 18.09 0.71 -11.40
C ALA A 31 18.66 1.74 -12.40
N PRO A 32 18.39 1.68 -13.73
CA PRO A 32 18.85 2.72 -14.67
C PRO A 32 18.21 4.09 -14.47
N HIS A 33 17.06 4.15 -13.79
CA HIS A 33 16.24 5.36 -13.66
C HIS A 33 16.29 6.00 -12.27
N VAL A 34 16.89 5.32 -11.30
CA VAL A 34 16.88 5.72 -9.88
C VAL A 34 18.29 5.57 -9.31
N PRO A 35 18.78 6.51 -8.48
CA PRO A 35 20.13 6.46 -7.91
C PRO A 35 20.44 5.16 -7.14
N LEU A 36 19.43 4.62 -6.45
CA LEU A 36 19.58 3.41 -5.64
C LEU A 36 18.30 2.59 -5.63
N VAL A 37 18.42 1.29 -5.88
CA VAL A 37 17.30 0.34 -5.77
C VAL A 37 17.73 -0.86 -4.94
N ILE A 38 16.93 -1.22 -3.94
CA ILE A 38 17.10 -2.42 -3.13
C ILE A 38 16.03 -3.42 -3.54
N GLY A 39 16.44 -4.63 -3.92
CA GLY A 39 15.54 -5.73 -4.26
C GLY A 39 16.01 -7.05 -3.66
N MET A 40 15.16 -8.08 -3.74
CA MET A 40 15.44 -9.40 -3.19
C MET A 40 15.49 -10.47 -4.28
N ALA A 41 16.54 -11.29 -4.29
CA ALA A 41 16.73 -12.39 -5.23
C ALA A 41 15.73 -13.52 -4.98
N GLU A 42 15.50 -13.84 -3.71
CA GLU A 42 14.60 -14.91 -3.28
C GLU A 42 13.61 -14.44 -2.22
N ALA A 43 12.89 -15.38 -1.62
CA ALA A 43 12.05 -15.13 -0.48
C ALA A 43 12.87 -15.06 0.81
N LEU A 44 12.56 -14.07 1.63
CA LEU A 44 13.07 -13.91 2.99
C LEU A 44 11.94 -14.33 3.94
N GLY A 45 12.27 -15.04 5.02
CA GLY A 45 11.28 -15.38 6.05
C GLY A 45 10.78 -14.13 6.78
N ASP A 46 9.61 -14.23 7.43
CA ASP A 46 8.96 -13.08 8.07
C ASP A 46 9.79 -12.52 9.24
N ASP A 47 10.41 -13.40 10.03
CA ASP A 47 11.24 -13.01 11.19
C ASP A 47 12.54 -12.34 10.71
N GLU A 48 13.16 -12.89 9.67
CA GLU A 48 14.38 -12.36 9.07
C GLU A 48 14.12 -11.03 8.34
N ALA A 49 12.97 -10.90 7.67
CA ALA A 49 12.55 -9.64 7.05
C ALA A 49 12.32 -8.53 8.08
N LEU A 50 11.76 -8.87 9.24
CA LEU A 50 11.59 -7.93 10.34
C LEU A 50 12.94 -7.50 10.91
N GLU A 51 13.87 -8.44 11.13
CA GLU A 51 15.20 -8.17 11.66
C GLU A 51 16.03 -7.28 10.70
N PHE A 52 15.98 -7.58 9.40
CA PHE A 52 16.57 -6.73 8.37
C PHE A 52 15.98 -5.31 8.38
N ALA A 53 14.64 -5.19 8.40
CA ALA A 53 13.98 -3.90 8.35
C ALA A 53 14.29 -3.04 9.58
N ASP A 54 14.26 -3.63 10.78
CA ASP A 54 14.57 -2.94 12.03
C ASP A 54 16.01 -2.38 12.01
N ALA A 55 16.99 -3.23 11.68
CA ALA A 55 18.39 -2.83 11.58
C ALA A 55 18.64 -1.80 10.45
N PHE A 56 17.98 -1.96 9.30
CA PHE A 56 18.06 -1.03 8.17
C PHE A 56 17.54 0.36 8.55
N TYR A 57 16.30 0.45 9.07
CA TYR A 57 15.70 1.72 9.44
C TYR A 57 16.39 2.38 10.64
N TYR A 58 16.93 1.57 11.56
CA TYR A 58 17.76 2.07 12.66
C TYR A 58 19.05 2.75 12.16
N ALA A 59 19.67 2.20 11.12
CA ALA A 59 20.91 2.73 10.56
C ALA A 59 20.70 3.87 9.55
N LEU A 60 19.48 4.06 9.04
CA LEU A 60 19.16 5.08 8.02
C LEU A 60 19.50 6.53 8.41
N PRO A 61 19.32 6.99 9.67
CA PRO A 61 19.70 8.34 10.10
C PRO A 61 21.20 8.64 9.98
N SER A 62 22.05 7.64 9.76
CA SER A 62 23.48 7.83 9.46
C SER A 62 23.73 8.58 8.15
N GLY A 63 22.72 8.70 7.29
CA GLY A 63 22.81 9.42 6.01
C GLY A 63 23.40 8.60 4.87
N SER A 64 23.70 7.32 5.08
CA SER A 64 24.19 6.41 4.05
C SER A 64 23.22 5.26 3.82
N TRP A 65 22.59 5.22 2.64
CA TRP A 65 21.70 4.12 2.26
C TRP A 65 22.43 2.79 2.11
N THR A 66 23.65 2.81 1.58
CA THR A 66 24.51 1.63 1.47
C THR A 66 24.92 1.14 2.85
N GLY A 67 25.28 2.06 3.75
CA GLY A 67 25.60 1.72 5.14
C GLY A 67 24.41 1.14 5.89
N ALA A 68 23.21 1.72 5.71
CA ALA A 68 21.99 1.18 6.29
C ALA A 68 21.67 -0.23 5.76
N PHE A 69 21.87 -0.45 4.46
CA PHE A 69 21.71 -1.77 3.84
C PHE A 69 22.73 -2.80 4.35
N GLU A 70 23.99 -2.42 4.53
CA GLU A 70 25.02 -3.27 5.12
C GLU A 70 24.66 -3.68 6.55
N VAL A 71 24.21 -2.72 7.38
CA VAL A 71 23.77 -3.00 8.76
C VAL A 71 22.56 -3.94 8.77
N GLY A 72 21.56 -3.69 7.92
CA GLY A 72 20.42 -4.60 7.75
C GLY A 72 20.84 -6.01 7.31
N SER A 73 21.77 -6.11 6.36
CA SER A 73 22.27 -7.40 5.87
C SER A 73 23.09 -8.14 6.92
N LEU A 74 23.82 -7.44 7.78
CA LEU A 74 24.57 -8.04 8.89
C LEU A 74 23.66 -8.60 9.99
N ALA A 75 22.43 -8.10 10.10
CA ALA A 75 21.43 -8.63 11.02
C ALA A 75 20.89 -10.00 10.57
N LEU A 76 20.99 -10.32 9.27
CA LEU A 76 20.51 -11.58 8.72
C LEU A 76 21.46 -12.77 8.98
N PRO A 77 20.93 -14.01 9.05
CA PRO A 77 21.72 -15.23 9.05
C PRO A 77 22.65 -15.27 7.83
N ARG A 78 23.87 -15.81 7.99
CA ARG A 78 24.89 -15.84 6.92
C ARG A 78 24.42 -16.47 5.59
N SER A 79 23.48 -17.41 5.64
CA SER A 79 22.88 -18.03 4.46
C SER A 79 22.01 -17.06 3.64
N GLU A 80 21.47 -16.03 4.27
CA GLU A 80 20.45 -15.14 3.71
C GLU A 80 20.96 -13.73 3.39
N GLN A 81 22.18 -13.40 3.79
CA GLN A 81 22.82 -12.10 3.54
C GLN A 81 22.94 -11.75 2.04
N THR A 82 22.93 -12.75 1.16
CA THR A 82 22.98 -12.57 -0.30
C THR A 82 21.61 -12.42 -0.97
N LEU A 83 20.53 -12.61 -0.21
CA LEU A 83 19.17 -12.54 -0.74
C LEU A 83 18.76 -11.11 -1.05
N ALA A 84 19.08 -10.17 -0.17
CA ALA A 84 18.91 -8.75 -0.44
C ALA A 84 20.08 -8.27 -1.32
N GLN A 85 19.78 -7.50 -2.36
CA GLN A 85 20.79 -6.92 -3.25
C GLN A 85 20.53 -5.43 -3.46
N LEU A 86 21.59 -4.66 -3.30
CA LEU A 86 21.62 -3.23 -3.53
C LEU A 86 22.21 -2.95 -4.91
N LEU A 87 21.42 -2.34 -5.78
CA LEU A 87 21.80 -1.94 -7.12
C LEU A 87 22.01 -0.42 -7.13
N ALA A 88 23.26 0.00 -7.33
CA ALA A 88 23.64 1.40 -7.47
C ALA A 88 23.75 1.78 -8.95
N TRP A 89 23.30 2.99 -9.30
CA TRP A 89 23.27 3.46 -10.68
C TRP A 89 24.65 3.49 -11.37
N GLU A 90 25.73 3.74 -10.62
CA GLU A 90 27.11 3.84 -11.14
C GLU A 90 27.75 2.49 -11.48
N THR A 91 27.28 1.38 -10.90
CA THR A 91 27.96 0.08 -11.00
C THR A 91 27.43 -0.80 -12.12
N LEU A 92 26.30 -0.43 -12.74
CA LEU A 92 25.74 -1.16 -13.87
C LEU A 92 26.33 -0.62 -15.18
N PRO A 93 26.76 -1.49 -16.12
CA PRO A 93 27.11 -1.01 -17.46
C PRO A 93 25.90 -0.23 -18.00
N PRO A 94 26.09 0.93 -18.66
CA PRO A 94 24.97 1.60 -19.31
C PRO A 94 24.41 0.61 -20.30
N THR A 95 23.28 -0.01 -19.95
CA THR A 95 22.57 -0.86 -20.88
C THR A 95 22.23 0.07 -22.04
N PRO A 96 22.72 -0.19 -23.27
CA PRO A 96 22.21 0.56 -24.41
C PRO A 96 20.70 0.42 -24.32
N TRP A 97 19.98 1.54 -24.41
CA TRP A 97 18.52 1.55 -24.35
C TRP A 97 18.02 0.41 -25.22
N VAL A 98 17.65 -0.70 -24.57
CA VAL A 98 16.93 -1.77 -25.25
C VAL A 98 15.59 -1.11 -25.44
N GLU A 99 15.44 -0.49 -26.61
CA GLU A 99 14.14 -0.11 -27.13
C GLU A 99 13.32 -1.39 -27.02
N GLN A 100 12.50 -1.46 -25.96
CA GLN A 100 11.81 -2.68 -25.56
C GLN A 100 11.13 -3.19 -26.81
N SER A 101 11.59 -4.32 -27.33
CA SER A 101 11.04 -4.84 -28.58
C SER A 101 9.54 -5.03 -28.34
N PRO A 102 8.69 -4.81 -29.36
CA PRO A 102 7.24 -4.97 -29.22
C PRO A 102 6.84 -6.27 -28.50
N ILE A 103 7.65 -7.32 -28.68
CA ILE A 103 7.50 -8.64 -28.08
C ILE A 103 7.59 -8.60 -26.54
N GLU A 104 8.48 -7.79 -25.95
CA GLU A 104 8.72 -7.79 -24.50
C GLU A 104 7.70 -6.94 -23.72
N LYS A 105 7.20 -5.84 -24.30
CA LYS A 105 6.06 -5.08 -23.74
C LYS A 105 4.76 -5.89 -23.81
N GLU A 106 4.56 -6.60 -24.91
CA GLU A 106 3.43 -7.50 -25.10
C GLU A 106 3.53 -8.69 -24.14
N GLN A 107 4.73 -9.23 -23.91
CA GLN A 107 4.98 -10.26 -22.90
C GLN A 107 4.85 -9.74 -21.46
N ALA A 108 5.37 -8.58 -21.08
CA ALA A 108 5.20 -8.04 -19.73
C ALA A 108 3.73 -7.75 -19.37
N THR A 109 2.92 -7.42 -20.38
CA THR A 109 1.46 -7.22 -20.22
C THR A 109 0.68 -8.54 -20.27
N THR A 110 1.25 -9.62 -20.84
CA THR A 110 0.60 -10.95 -20.95
C THR A 110 1.16 -12.00 -19.99
N VAL A 111 2.26 -11.72 -19.28
CA VAL A 111 2.94 -12.62 -18.33
C VAL A 111 2.42 -12.46 -16.90
N ALA A 112 1.58 -11.45 -16.60
CA ALA A 112 0.57 -11.64 -15.57
C ALA A 112 -0.39 -12.69 -16.15
N PRO A 113 -0.30 -13.96 -15.74
CA PRO A 113 -1.10 -14.97 -16.39
C PRO A 113 -2.56 -14.59 -16.18
N ALA A 114 -3.39 -14.63 -17.23
CA ALA A 114 -4.82 -14.35 -17.08
C ALA A 114 -5.44 -15.19 -15.94
N TRP A 115 -4.90 -16.40 -15.67
CA TRP A 115 -5.30 -17.24 -14.55
C TRP A 115 -4.93 -16.69 -13.16
N LEU A 116 -3.90 -15.85 -13.01
CA LEU A 116 -3.46 -15.25 -11.75
C LEU A 116 -4.37 -14.08 -11.36
N GLU A 117 -4.72 -13.22 -12.33
CA GLU A 117 -5.76 -12.20 -12.18
C GLU A 117 -7.12 -12.85 -11.93
N GLU A 118 -7.42 -13.92 -12.67
CA GLU A 118 -8.65 -14.70 -12.49
C GLU A 118 -8.68 -15.42 -11.13
N GLN A 119 -7.56 -15.88 -10.58
CA GLN A 119 -7.49 -16.46 -9.23
C GLN A 119 -7.63 -15.41 -8.12
N ALA A 120 -7.02 -14.22 -8.28
CA ALA A 120 -7.18 -13.11 -7.35
C ALA A 120 -8.65 -12.65 -7.29
N GLN A 121 -9.31 -12.55 -8.44
CA GLN A 121 -10.74 -12.23 -8.51
C GLN A 121 -11.64 -13.37 -8.04
N ARG A 122 -11.35 -14.64 -8.37
CA ARG A 122 -12.17 -15.79 -7.95
C ARG A 122 -12.16 -15.98 -6.43
N ARG A 123 -11.03 -15.76 -5.73
CA ARG A 123 -10.95 -15.87 -4.26
C ARG A 123 -11.70 -14.76 -3.52
N ALA A 124 -11.64 -13.52 -4.02
CA ALA A 124 -12.36 -12.38 -3.43
C ALA A 124 -13.87 -12.46 -3.73
N ARG A 125 -14.23 -12.83 -4.96
CA ARG A 125 -15.62 -12.89 -5.43
C ARG A 125 -16.42 -14.00 -4.77
N HIS A 126 -15.85 -15.18 -4.55
CA HIS A 126 -16.59 -16.27 -3.89
C HIS A 126 -16.93 -15.90 -2.43
N ARG A 127 -16.02 -15.28 -1.68
CA ARG A 127 -16.31 -14.86 -0.31
C ARG A 127 -17.39 -13.77 -0.27
N LEU A 128 -17.34 -12.77 -1.16
CA LEU A 128 -18.38 -11.74 -1.27
C LEU A 128 -19.75 -12.29 -1.73
N LEU A 129 -19.77 -13.22 -2.68
CA LEU A 129 -21.02 -13.80 -3.19
C LEU A 129 -21.70 -14.75 -2.20
N PHE A 130 -20.97 -15.34 -1.24
CA PHE A 130 -21.57 -16.22 -0.23
C PHE A 130 -21.82 -15.50 1.11
N TYR A 131 -20.90 -14.64 1.57
CA TYR A 131 -21.04 -13.99 2.89
C TYR A 131 -21.94 -12.76 2.90
N LEU A 132 -22.22 -12.11 1.75
CA LEU A 132 -23.08 -10.93 1.70
C LEU A 132 -24.58 -11.26 1.55
N PRO A 133 -25.02 -12.13 0.62
CA PRO A 133 -26.46 -12.33 0.39
C PRO A 133 -27.13 -13.18 1.47
N ILE A 134 -26.41 -14.09 2.15
CA ILE A 134 -26.98 -14.92 3.21
C ILE A 134 -27.43 -14.08 4.43
N PRO A 135 -26.60 -13.24 5.05
CA PRO A 135 -27.06 -12.40 6.16
C PRO A 135 -28.07 -11.34 5.70
N LEU A 136 -27.94 -10.82 4.47
CA LEU A 136 -28.90 -9.87 3.91
C LEU A 136 -30.30 -10.49 3.71
N THR A 137 -30.37 -11.72 3.18
CA THR A 137 -31.62 -12.45 3.01
C THR A 137 -32.25 -12.83 4.34
N ILE A 138 -31.46 -13.29 5.31
CA ILE A 138 -31.93 -13.56 6.68
C ILE A 138 -32.50 -12.28 7.31
N LEU A 139 -31.79 -11.16 7.21
CA LEU A 139 -32.23 -9.86 7.71
C LEU A 139 -33.56 -9.44 7.05
N VAL A 140 -33.66 -9.55 5.73
CA VAL A 140 -34.88 -9.20 4.99
C VAL A 140 -36.06 -10.09 5.39
N VAL A 141 -35.87 -11.40 5.53
CA VAL A 141 -36.92 -12.34 5.95
C VAL A 141 -37.37 -12.06 7.39
N VAL A 142 -36.44 -11.79 8.30
CA VAL A 142 -36.76 -11.43 9.69
C VAL A 142 -37.54 -10.12 9.74
N VAL A 143 -37.07 -9.09 9.03
CA VAL A 143 -37.75 -7.78 8.98
C VAL A 143 -39.14 -7.92 8.36
N LEU A 144 -39.29 -8.61 7.23
CA LEU A 144 -40.59 -8.85 6.60
C LEU A 144 -41.52 -9.69 7.48
N GLY A 145 -40.99 -10.72 8.16
CA GLY A 145 -41.78 -11.55 9.09
C GLY A 145 -42.33 -10.74 10.26
N ILE A 146 -41.51 -9.87 10.86
CA ILE A 146 -41.93 -8.95 11.92
C ILE A 146 -42.92 -7.91 11.39
N MET A 147 -42.69 -7.39 10.17
CA MET A 147 -43.56 -6.41 9.52
C MET A 147 -44.97 -6.95 9.22
N ILE A 148 -45.07 -8.24 8.83
CA ILE A 148 -46.35 -8.90 8.53
C ILE A 148 -47.13 -9.22 9.82
N TRP A 149 -46.46 -9.58 10.92
CA TRP A 149 -47.12 -9.99 12.17
C TRP A 149 -47.39 -8.85 13.17
N THR A 150 -46.61 -7.76 13.13
CA THR A 150 -46.71 -6.66 14.12
C THR A 150 -46.64 -5.28 13.47
N TRP A 151 -47.46 -5.02 12.45
CA TRP A 151 -47.42 -3.77 11.66
C TRP A 151 -47.60 -2.49 12.51
N GLU A 152 -48.58 -2.47 13.42
CA GLU A 152 -48.88 -1.28 14.24
C GLU A 152 -47.74 -0.87 15.19
N VAL A 153 -46.89 -1.81 15.60
CA VAL A 153 -45.73 -1.54 16.46
C VAL A 153 -44.51 -1.12 15.64
N MET A 154 -44.41 -1.61 14.40
CA MET A 154 -43.23 -1.43 13.54
C MET A 154 -43.27 -0.15 12.70
N GLU A 155 -44.44 0.43 12.43
CA GLU A 155 -44.57 1.67 11.66
C GLU A 155 -43.69 2.83 12.20
N PRO A 156 -43.73 3.21 13.49
CA PRO A 156 -42.86 4.28 14.00
C PRO A 156 -41.37 3.87 14.01
N ILE A 157 -41.07 2.60 14.25
CA ILE A 157 -39.69 2.09 14.32
C ILE A 157 -39.05 2.11 12.93
N THR A 158 -39.77 1.67 11.90
CA THR A 158 -39.29 1.65 10.50
C THR A 158 -39.07 3.06 9.97
N PHE A 159 -39.93 4.02 10.32
CA PHE A 159 -39.73 5.43 9.99
C PHE A 159 -38.44 5.99 10.59
N VAL A 160 -38.20 5.77 11.88
CA VAL A 160 -36.99 6.24 12.58
C VAL A 160 -35.74 5.54 12.04
N ALA A 161 -35.79 4.22 11.83
CA ALA A 161 -34.69 3.46 11.27
C ALA A 161 -34.32 3.95 9.85
N GLY A 162 -35.31 4.23 9.00
CA GLY A 162 -35.11 4.80 7.67
C GLY A 162 -34.46 6.19 7.72
N ALA A 163 -34.93 7.06 8.61
CA ALA A 163 -34.34 8.39 8.80
C ALA A 163 -32.87 8.30 9.27
N LEU A 164 -32.58 7.40 10.22
CA LEU A 164 -31.22 7.17 10.70
C LEU A 164 -30.30 6.61 9.61
N LEU A 165 -30.79 5.71 8.75
CA LEU A 165 -30.02 5.18 7.62
C LEU A 165 -29.57 6.30 6.67
N VAL A 166 -30.46 7.24 6.36
CA VAL A 166 -30.15 8.41 5.50
C VAL A 166 -29.11 9.32 6.15
N VAL A 167 -29.26 9.59 7.46
CA VAL A 167 -28.28 10.38 8.22
C VAL A 167 -26.91 9.69 8.24
N TRP A 168 -26.86 8.38 8.49
CA TRP A 168 -25.63 7.61 8.45
C TRP A 168 -24.99 7.58 7.07
N GLY A 169 -25.79 7.47 6.00
CA GLY A 169 -25.31 7.58 4.63
C GLY A 169 -24.68 8.94 4.35
N TYR A 170 -25.29 10.02 4.85
CA TYR A 170 -24.73 11.37 4.73
C TYR A 170 -23.46 11.56 5.56
N VAL A 171 -23.40 11.01 6.78
CA VAL A 171 -22.19 11.03 7.61
C VAL A 171 -21.06 10.26 6.94
N TYR A 172 -21.33 9.05 6.43
CA TYR A 172 -20.36 8.26 5.67
C TYR A 172 -19.86 9.03 4.44
N PHE A 173 -20.76 9.61 3.66
CA PHE A 173 -20.43 10.46 2.51
C PHE A 173 -19.57 11.67 2.92
N ALA A 174 -19.93 12.35 4.01
CA ALA A 174 -19.18 13.49 4.53
C ALA A 174 -17.79 13.10 5.06
N LEU A 175 -17.65 11.92 5.66
CA LEU A 175 -16.39 11.38 6.14
C LEU A 175 -15.49 10.89 5.00
N THR A 176 -16.08 10.32 3.94
CA THR A 176 -15.33 9.67 2.86
C THR A 176 -14.96 10.65 1.74
N LEU A 177 -15.74 11.72 1.52
CA LEU A 177 -15.45 12.73 0.49
C LEU A 177 -14.70 13.95 0.98
N ARG A 178 -14.54 14.11 2.30
CA ARG A 178 -13.54 15.06 2.80
C ARG A 178 -12.21 14.33 2.79
N GLU A 179 -11.33 14.71 1.86
CA GLU A 179 -9.88 14.58 2.04
C GLU A 179 -9.50 15.36 3.31
N PHE A 180 -9.77 14.77 4.47
CA PHE A 180 -9.50 15.36 5.77
C PHE A 180 -8.00 15.21 5.97
N SER A 181 -7.20 16.06 5.32
CA SER A 181 -5.75 16.11 5.56
C SER A 181 -5.55 16.65 6.98
N PRO A 182 -5.09 15.83 7.95
CA PRO A 182 -4.97 16.27 9.33
C PRO A 182 -4.06 17.50 9.44
N HIS A 183 -3.02 17.53 8.59
CA HIS A 183 -2.04 18.61 8.51
C HIS A 183 -2.66 19.98 8.18
N ALA A 184 -3.58 20.09 7.21
CA ALA A 184 -4.17 21.38 6.86
C ALA A 184 -5.06 21.95 7.99
N PHE A 185 -5.70 21.07 8.77
CA PHE A 185 -6.48 21.45 9.95
C PHE A 185 -5.57 21.92 11.09
N TYR A 186 -4.49 21.19 11.39
CA TYR A 186 -3.50 21.60 12.39
C TYR A 186 -2.84 22.93 12.04
N ASP A 187 -2.48 23.15 10.78
CA ASP A 187 -1.88 24.41 10.32
C ASP A 187 -2.83 25.61 10.52
N HIS A 188 -4.12 25.44 10.21
CA HIS A 188 -5.13 26.49 10.46
C HIS A 188 -5.36 26.74 11.95
N LEU A 189 -5.28 25.70 12.78
CA LEU A 189 -5.51 25.79 14.22
C LEU A 189 -4.31 26.46 14.93
N LEU A 190 -3.08 26.13 14.50
CA LEU A 190 -1.86 26.76 14.96
C LEU A 190 -1.77 28.23 14.52
N ALA A 191 -2.13 28.54 13.27
CA ALA A 191 -2.17 29.92 12.77
C ALA A 191 -3.16 30.80 13.54
N ARG A 192 -4.21 30.22 14.12
CA ARG A 192 -5.20 30.94 14.93
C ARG A 192 -4.78 31.11 16.39
N LEU A 193 -3.95 30.22 16.91
CA LEU A 193 -3.46 30.24 18.30
C LEU A 193 -2.15 31.03 18.47
N TYR A 194 -1.31 31.09 17.44
CA TYR A 194 -0.04 31.82 17.44
C TYR A 194 0.04 32.81 16.27
N PRO A 195 -0.71 33.93 16.31
CA PRO A 195 -0.51 35.01 15.37
C PRO A 195 0.81 35.72 15.73
N LEU A 196 1.90 35.37 15.03
CA LEU A 196 3.16 36.12 15.03
C LEU A 196 3.09 37.28 14.04
#